data_AF-A0A9P1E076-F1
#
_entry.id   AF-A0A9P1E076-F1
#
_cell.length_a   1.000
_cell.length_b   1.000
_cell.length_c   1.000
_cell.angle_alpha   90.00
_cell.angle_beta   90.00
_cell.angle_gamma   90.00
#
_symmetry.space_group_name_H-M   'P 1'
#
loop_
_entity.id
_entity.type
_entity.pdbx_description
1 polymer ?
#
loop_
_entity_poly.entity_id
_entity_poly.type
_entity_poly.pdbx_seq_one_letter_code
_entity_poly.pdbx_strand_id
1 'polypeptide(L)'
;MGSSIFSLAPLTVFLLFVSAFSLRSSLAAEKSSTPPIVVAACKASRDPASCQLALNQSRHVSPGTTVLQLFQSLLNLTFQNLDTAESQLKKILAGSTGNLNRTMAANNSLEAIGYSRYRVGLTDQHGLAGDRLKDGRAWLSAALSYQYGARSDLRNVNDTADVIDAMAFMNDTLIVTTSTVLSMLANYDLHGENTSLWGPPVTERDGYWEPAGGSWSEFEGGVPKELTPNATVCKCGGCNYKTVQEAVDAAPESKPAERFVIWIKGGVYEETVRVSLYRYNVVLLGDGIGKTVITGSLNVGQPGITTSESATVGILGDGFMASNITFENTGVGAQAVAFRSDGDHTLIETCEFKGNQDTLYAKSLRHYYKSCRIQGNVDFIFGNSAAFFQDCEILVAPRPFQPEKGEKNAVTAHGRNDPAQTTGFVFHNCSINGTEEYMKLYHSNSKVHITYLGRPWKEYSRTVFIGSSFEVIISKDGWSPWQGDFALSTLYYAEFENIGAGANTAGRVSWSSNIPREHLNSYSVHNFIQGDGWIPVSDNAFFICRNIPNCISNSKYATGSGLLIIFVLMIWIL
;
A
#
# COMPACT_ATOMS: atom_id res chain seq x y z
N MET A 1 -26.27 62.87 -27.19
CA MET A 1 -26.54 63.04 -25.74
C MET A 1 -27.98 62.61 -25.50
N GLY A 2 -28.26 61.80 -24.47
CA GLY A 2 -29.59 61.18 -24.26
C GLY A 2 -29.85 60.04 -25.26
N SER A 3 -30.20 58.78 -24.91
CA SER A 3 -30.70 58.12 -23.68
C SER A 3 -32.20 58.24 -23.38
N SER A 4 -32.88 57.08 -23.41
CA SER A 4 -34.11 56.75 -22.63
C SER A 4 -35.44 57.44 -23.07
N ILE A 5 -36.66 56.91 -22.84
CA ILE A 5 -37.14 55.60 -22.32
C ILE A 5 -38.59 55.30 -22.85
N PHE A 6 -39.08 54.06 -22.63
CA PHE A 6 -40.43 53.49 -22.87
C PHE A 6 -41.69 54.39 -23.02
N SER A 7 -42.66 53.86 -23.77
CA SER A 7 -44.12 54.02 -23.55
C SER A 7 -44.83 52.66 -23.74
N LEU A 8 -46.08 52.50 -23.28
CA LEU A 8 -46.71 51.19 -23.02
C LEU A 8 -48.25 51.20 -23.19
N ALA A 9 -48.82 50.05 -23.61
CA ALA A 9 -50.24 49.65 -23.51
C ALA A 9 -51.27 50.41 -24.41
N PRO A 10 -52.54 49.94 -24.52
CA PRO A 10 -53.05 48.55 -24.61
C PRO A 10 -54.12 48.34 -25.74
N LEU A 11 -54.48 47.07 -26.05
CA LEU A 11 -55.89 46.61 -26.18
C LEU A 11 -56.02 45.08 -26.30
N THR A 12 -57.25 44.54 -26.33
CA THR A 12 -57.57 43.12 -26.10
C THR A 12 -58.76 42.56 -26.91
N VAL A 13 -58.68 41.27 -27.26
CA VAL A 13 -59.77 40.29 -27.57
C VAL A 13 -60.58 40.44 -28.88
N PHE A 14 -60.41 39.47 -29.79
CA PHE A 14 -61.41 38.53 -30.38
C PHE A 14 -60.64 37.53 -31.29
N LEU A 15 -60.66 36.19 -31.15
CA LEU A 15 -61.73 35.17 -31.30
C LEU A 15 -62.30 35.06 -32.74
N LEU A 16 -62.34 33.91 -33.42
CA LEU A 16 -61.87 32.53 -33.11
C LEU A 16 -60.64 32.15 -34.00
N PHE A 17 -60.40 31.01 -34.68
CA PHE A 17 -61.00 29.66 -34.87
C PHE A 17 -59.92 28.75 -35.54
N VAL A 18 -60.04 27.46 -35.93
CA VAL A 18 -61.14 26.47 -35.94
C VAL A 18 -60.75 25.13 -35.27
N SER A 19 -59.95 24.28 -35.93
CA SER A 19 -59.80 22.82 -35.67
C SER A 19 -58.57 22.25 -36.40
N ALA A 20 -58.02 21.06 -36.10
CA ALA A 20 -57.95 20.22 -34.89
C ALA A 20 -57.06 19.00 -35.22
N PHE A 21 -56.27 18.49 -34.27
CA PHE A 21 -56.02 17.05 -34.13
C PHE A 21 -55.44 16.73 -32.76
N SER A 22 -56.06 15.80 -32.03
CA SER A 22 -55.67 15.45 -30.67
C SER A 22 -54.85 14.17 -30.64
N LEU A 23 -53.53 14.30 -30.53
CA LEU A 23 -52.63 13.22 -30.13
C LEU A 23 -51.62 13.76 -29.12
N ARG A 24 -52.09 13.94 -27.87
CA ARG A 24 -51.21 14.05 -26.71
C ARG A 24 -50.54 12.68 -26.51
N SER A 25 -49.35 12.49 -27.07
CA SER A 25 -48.44 11.47 -26.57
C SER A 25 -48.05 11.87 -25.15
N SER A 26 -48.76 11.32 -24.15
CA SER A 26 -48.39 11.44 -22.74
C SER A 26 -47.19 10.56 -22.42
N LEU A 27 -46.07 10.86 -23.08
CA LEU A 27 -44.73 10.54 -22.59
C LEU A 27 -44.52 11.39 -21.34
N ALA A 28 -45.10 10.93 -20.24
CA ALA A 28 -44.59 11.29 -18.93
C ALA A 28 -43.12 10.88 -18.93
N ALA A 29 -42.22 11.86 -18.90
CA ALA A 29 -40.83 11.59 -18.58
C ALA A 29 -40.83 11.07 -17.14
N GLU A 30 -40.75 9.74 -16.98
CA GLU A 30 -40.54 9.13 -15.68
C GLU A 30 -39.25 9.74 -15.12
N LYS A 31 -39.40 10.57 -14.09
CA LYS A 31 -38.30 10.87 -13.18
C LYS A 31 -37.96 9.56 -12.50
N SER A 32 -37.05 8.79 -13.10
CA SER A 32 -36.38 7.65 -12.49
C SER A 32 -35.69 8.15 -11.23
N SER A 33 -36.40 8.10 -10.11
CA SER A 33 -35.87 8.50 -8.81
C SER A 33 -34.78 7.52 -8.41
N THR A 34 -33.58 8.03 -8.18
CA THR A 34 -32.44 7.26 -7.66
C THR A 34 -32.94 6.37 -6.50
N PRO A 35 -32.82 5.03 -6.60
CA PRO A 35 -33.38 4.14 -5.59
C PRO A 35 -32.85 4.49 -4.19
N PRO A 36 -33.68 4.47 -3.12
CA PRO A 36 -33.26 4.94 -1.80
C PRO A 36 -32.00 4.26 -1.26
N ILE A 37 -31.77 2.98 -1.60
CA ILE A 37 -30.54 2.26 -1.25
C ILE A 37 -29.29 2.82 -1.94
N VAL A 38 -29.38 3.31 -3.18
CA VAL A 38 -28.27 4.00 -3.87
C VAL A 38 -27.95 5.32 -3.17
N VAL A 39 -28.98 6.11 -2.82
CA VAL A 39 -28.80 7.38 -2.09
C VAL A 39 -28.19 7.14 -0.72
N ALA A 40 -28.56 6.05 -0.04
CA ALA A 40 -28.00 5.66 1.24
C ALA A 40 -26.54 5.16 1.11
N ALA A 41 -26.29 4.20 0.22
CA ALA A 41 -24.96 3.61 0.02
C ALA A 41 -23.94 4.63 -0.49
N CYS A 42 -24.33 5.54 -1.39
CA CYS A 42 -23.42 6.56 -1.91
C CYS A 42 -22.96 7.60 -0.88
N LYS A 43 -23.56 7.66 0.32
CA LYS A 43 -22.99 8.43 1.45
C LYS A 43 -21.60 7.95 1.84
N ALA A 44 -21.26 6.69 1.54
CA ALA A 44 -19.94 6.15 1.77
C ALA A 44 -18.88 6.72 0.80
N SER A 45 -19.26 7.36 -0.30
CA SER A 45 -18.28 7.94 -1.22
C SER A 45 -17.78 9.31 -0.73
N ARG A 46 -16.52 9.62 -1.08
CA ARG A 46 -15.98 11.00 -1.02
C ARG A 46 -16.70 11.94 -2.00
N ASP A 47 -17.33 11.39 -3.05
CA ASP A 47 -18.28 12.10 -3.92
C ASP A 47 -19.60 11.31 -4.07
N PRO A 48 -20.59 11.57 -3.18
CA PRO A 48 -21.90 10.95 -3.26
C PRO A 48 -22.70 11.30 -4.52
N ALA A 49 -22.36 12.37 -5.25
CA ALA A 49 -23.06 12.77 -6.47
C ALA A 49 -22.57 11.95 -7.67
N SER A 50 -21.25 11.85 -7.86
CA SER A 50 -20.67 11.01 -8.91
C SER A 50 -21.00 9.53 -8.69
N CYS A 51 -21.01 9.05 -7.43
CA CYS A 51 -21.48 7.70 -7.09
C CYS A 51 -22.94 7.43 -7.56
N GLN A 52 -23.86 8.37 -7.30
CA GLN A 52 -25.26 8.24 -7.72
C GLN A 52 -25.42 8.29 -9.24
N LEU A 53 -24.65 9.15 -9.93
CA LEU A 53 -24.64 9.23 -11.39
C LEU A 53 -24.13 7.93 -12.02
N ALA A 54 -23.00 7.40 -11.52
CA ALA A 54 -22.41 6.13 -11.95
C ALA A 54 -23.40 4.96 -11.81
N LEU A 55 -24.01 4.78 -10.63
CA LEU A 55 -24.97 3.70 -10.39
C LEU A 55 -26.24 3.84 -11.22
N ASN A 56 -26.79 5.04 -11.38
CA ASN A 56 -27.95 5.28 -12.25
C ASN A 56 -27.63 5.02 -13.74
N GLN A 57 -26.43 5.37 -14.22
CA GLN A 57 -26.01 5.13 -15.60
C GLN A 57 -25.76 3.64 -15.91
N SER A 58 -25.39 2.84 -14.90
CA SER A 58 -25.11 1.39 -15.06
C SER A 58 -26.29 0.56 -15.58
N ARG A 59 -27.53 1.05 -15.47
CA ARG A 59 -28.80 0.35 -15.79
C ARG A 59 -29.06 -0.98 -15.04
N HIS A 60 -28.18 -1.39 -14.12
CA HIS A 60 -28.30 -2.64 -13.36
C HIS A 60 -29.07 -2.49 -12.04
N VAL A 61 -29.42 -1.27 -11.64
CA VAL A 61 -30.11 -0.99 -10.37
C VAL A 61 -31.63 -0.93 -10.57
N SER A 62 -32.35 -1.76 -9.82
CA SER A 62 -33.81 -1.76 -9.66
C SER A 62 -34.25 -1.41 -8.22
N PRO A 63 -35.54 -1.20 -7.92
CA PRO A 63 -36.02 -0.94 -6.56
C PRO A 63 -35.77 -2.05 -5.53
N GLY A 64 -35.38 -3.26 -5.95
CA GLY A 64 -35.04 -4.39 -5.08
C GLY A 64 -33.54 -4.74 -5.04
N THR A 65 -32.66 -3.81 -5.43
CA THR A 65 -31.21 -4.07 -5.52
C THR A 65 -30.58 -4.25 -4.14
N THR A 66 -29.77 -5.30 -3.98
CA THR A 66 -28.98 -5.59 -2.77
C THR A 66 -27.67 -4.81 -2.74
N VAL A 67 -27.06 -4.69 -1.55
CA VAL A 67 -25.74 -4.04 -1.40
C VAL A 67 -24.66 -4.74 -2.25
N LEU A 68 -24.69 -6.07 -2.33
CA LEU A 68 -23.78 -6.86 -3.19
C LEU A 68 -23.91 -6.49 -4.68
N GLN A 69 -25.12 -6.29 -5.17
CA GLN A 69 -25.37 -5.89 -6.56
C GLN A 69 -24.91 -4.45 -6.84
N LEU A 70 -24.91 -3.55 -5.84
CA LEU A 70 -24.31 -2.22 -5.97
C LEU A 70 -22.79 -2.31 -6.11
N PHE A 71 -22.13 -3.17 -5.32
CA PHE A 71 -20.70 -3.44 -5.47
C PHE A 71 -20.37 -3.99 -6.85
N GLN A 72 -21.05 -5.04 -7.30
CA GLN A 72 -20.86 -5.64 -8.62
C GLN A 72 -21.08 -4.64 -9.77
N SER A 73 -22.07 -3.75 -9.64
CA SER A 73 -22.33 -2.70 -10.63
C SER A 73 -21.19 -1.69 -10.73
N LEU A 74 -20.60 -1.28 -9.60
CA LEU A 74 -19.46 -0.36 -9.58
C LEU A 74 -18.13 -1.04 -9.93
N LEU A 75 -17.94 -2.32 -9.61
CA LEU A 75 -16.78 -3.10 -10.03
C LEU A 75 -16.77 -3.31 -11.56
N ASN A 76 -17.92 -3.64 -12.15
CA ASN A 76 -18.11 -3.68 -13.61
C ASN A 76 -17.78 -2.32 -14.26
N LEU A 77 -18.27 -1.21 -13.69
CA LEU A 77 -17.91 0.14 -14.17
C LEU A 77 -16.41 0.44 -14.00
N THR A 78 -15.77 -0.01 -12.91
CA THR A 78 -14.31 0.10 -12.73
C THR A 78 -13.56 -0.65 -13.83
N PHE A 79 -14.00 -1.84 -14.25
CA PHE A 79 -13.40 -2.55 -15.39
C PHE A 79 -13.55 -1.79 -16.71
N GLN A 80 -14.74 -1.24 -17.00
CA GLN A 80 -14.98 -0.42 -18.20
C GLN A 80 -14.11 0.86 -18.20
N ASN A 81 -13.88 1.45 -17.01
CA ASN A 81 -12.97 2.57 -16.85
C ASN A 81 -11.49 2.16 -17.02
N LEU A 82 -11.10 0.97 -16.57
CA LEU A 82 -9.76 0.41 -16.83
C LEU A 82 -9.54 0.15 -18.33
N ASP A 83 -10.53 -0.40 -19.05
CA ASP A 83 -10.50 -0.59 -20.52
C ASP A 83 -10.30 0.74 -21.26
N THR A 84 -10.99 1.79 -20.78
CA THR A 84 -10.91 3.14 -21.36
C THR A 84 -9.53 3.76 -21.12
N ALA A 85 -9.01 3.71 -19.89
CA ALA A 85 -7.67 4.21 -19.56
C ALA A 85 -6.57 3.44 -20.31
N GLU A 86 -6.67 2.11 -20.40
CA GLU A 86 -5.75 1.26 -21.17
C GLU A 86 -5.75 1.63 -22.67
N SER A 87 -6.93 1.94 -23.22
CA SER A 87 -7.09 2.39 -24.61
C SER A 87 -6.48 3.78 -24.86
N GLN A 88 -6.66 4.73 -23.94
CA GLN A 88 -6.02 6.05 -23.99
C GLN A 88 -4.48 5.92 -23.89
N LEU A 89 -3.98 5.09 -22.98
CA LEU A 89 -2.54 4.84 -22.82
C LEU A 89 -1.92 4.18 -24.06
N LYS A 90 -2.61 3.23 -24.70
CA LYS A 90 -2.22 2.65 -25.99
C LYS A 90 -2.15 3.70 -27.11
N LYS A 91 -3.07 4.69 -27.12
CA LYS A 91 -3.02 5.84 -28.04
C LYS A 91 -1.79 6.72 -27.79
N ILE A 92 -1.53 7.08 -26.52
CA ILE A 92 -0.34 7.87 -26.13
C ILE A 92 0.94 7.15 -26.55
N LEU A 93 1.04 5.84 -26.30
CA LEU A 93 2.19 5.03 -26.68
C LEU A 93 2.43 5.05 -28.20
N ALA A 94 1.38 4.81 -29.00
CA ALA A 94 1.47 4.90 -30.46
C ALA A 94 1.85 6.30 -30.96
N GLY A 95 1.43 7.35 -30.24
CA GLY A 95 1.83 8.74 -30.49
C GLY A 95 3.22 9.12 -29.96
N SER A 96 3.98 8.22 -29.33
CA SER A 96 5.24 8.55 -28.62
C SER A 96 6.52 8.37 -29.42
N THR A 97 6.44 8.09 -30.72
CA THR A 97 7.57 8.02 -31.65
C THR A 97 8.55 9.18 -31.47
N GLY A 98 9.79 8.87 -31.09
CA GLY A 98 10.86 9.85 -30.85
C GLY A 98 10.91 10.47 -29.44
N ASN A 99 9.91 10.25 -28.58
CA ASN A 99 9.90 10.70 -27.19
C ASN A 99 10.03 9.50 -26.24
N LEU A 100 11.26 9.20 -25.79
CA LEU A 100 11.55 8.08 -24.89
C LEU A 100 10.79 8.20 -23.57
N ASN A 101 10.80 9.38 -22.94
CA ASN A 101 10.15 9.61 -21.65
C ASN A 101 8.65 9.31 -21.72
N ARG A 102 7.96 9.79 -22.78
CA ARG A 102 6.52 9.56 -22.97
C ARG A 102 6.20 8.12 -23.35
N THR A 103 7.06 7.47 -24.15
CA THR A 103 6.98 6.04 -24.49
C THR A 103 6.98 5.19 -23.22
N MET A 104 7.92 5.43 -22.31
CA MET A 104 7.98 4.71 -21.03
C MET A 104 6.86 5.08 -20.08
N ALA A 105 6.53 6.36 -19.92
CA ALA A 105 5.46 6.78 -19.01
C ALA A 105 4.13 6.10 -19.40
N ALA A 106 3.88 5.92 -20.70
CA ALA A 106 2.76 5.12 -21.21
C ALA A 106 2.91 3.63 -20.89
N ASN A 107 4.09 3.01 -21.09
CA ASN A 107 4.33 1.60 -20.74
C ASN A 107 4.15 1.30 -19.24
N ASN A 108 4.80 2.09 -18.37
CA ASN A 108 4.68 1.96 -16.91
C ASN A 108 3.22 2.14 -16.45
N SER A 109 2.49 3.07 -17.09
CA SER A 109 1.07 3.27 -16.84
C SER A 109 0.22 2.09 -17.29
N LEU A 110 0.53 1.47 -18.44
CA LEU A 110 -0.15 0.26 -18.92
C LEU A 110 0.07 -0.92 -17.97
N GLU A 111 1.29 -1.12 -17.49
CA GLU A 111 1.58 -2.11 -16.43
C GLU A 111 0.79 -1.81 -15.16
N ALA A 112 0.82 -0.58 -14.66
CA ALA A 112 0.09 -0.18 -13.45
C ALA A 112 -1.44 -0.36 -13.60
N ILE A 113 -2.02 -0.06 -14.76
CA ILE A 113 -3.44 -0.35 -15.06
C ILE A 113 -3.69 -1.87 -15.13
N GLY A 114 -2.76 -2.67 -15.64
CA GLY A 114 -2.81 -4.13 -15.58
C GLY A 114 -2.78 -4.69 -14.15
N TYR A 115 -1.87 -4.20 -13.30
CA TYR A 115 -1.80 -4.56 -11.88
C TYR A 115 -3.07 -4.11 -11.13
N SER A 116 -3.64 -2.95 -11.48
CA SER A 116 -4.93 -2.48 -10.96
C SER A 116 -6.06 -3.44 -11.32
N ARG A 117 -6.17 -3.81 -12.61
CA ARG A 117 -7.16 -4.78 -13.11
C ARG A 117 -7.08 -6.14 -12.40
N TYR A 118 -5.88 -6.66 -12.16
CA TYR A 118 -5.70 -7.92 -11.42
C TYR A 118 -6.24 -7.82 -9.98
N ARG A 119 -5.93 -6.75 -9.24
CA ARG A 119 -6.39 -6.56 -7.86
C ARG A 119 -7.90 -6.26 -7.75
N VAL A 120 -8.49 -5.54 -8.71
CA VAL A 120 -9.95 -5.40 -8.83
C VAL A 120 -10.60 -6.77 -9.11
N GLY A 121 -9.99 -7.60 -9.97
CA GLY A 121 -10.42 -8.98 -10.24
C GLY A 121 -10.45 -9.87 -9.00
N LEU A 122 -9.39 -9.88 -8.19
CA LEU A 122 -9.38 -10.62 -6.91
C LEU A 122 -10.47 -10.11 -5.95
N THR A 123 -10.74 -8.80 -5.95
CA THR A 123 -11.78 -8.21 -5.10
C THR A 123 -13.17 -8.69 -5.52
N ASP A 124 -13.51 -8.60 -6.80
CA ASP A 124 -14.82 -9.01 -7.33
C ASP A 124 -15.06 -10.53 -7.16
N GLN A 125 -14.03 -11.34 -7.37
CA GLN A 125 -14.12 -12.81 -7.29
C GLN A 125 -14.11 -13.36 -5.87
N HIS A 126 -13.42 -12.70 -4.93
CA HIS A 126 -13.15 -13.24 -3.59
C HIS A 126 -13.30 -12.21 -2.46
N GLY A 127 -12.88 -10.97 -2.66
CA GLY A 127 -12.82 -9.92 -1.63
C GLY A 127 -14.17 -9.37 -1.14
N LEU A 128 -15.30 -9.84 -1.69
CA LEU A 128 -16.66 -9.54 -1.22
C LEU A 128 -17.23 -10.63 -0.27
N ALA A 129 -16.51 -11.73 -0.03
CA ALA A 129 -16.87 -12.73 0.97
C ALA A 129 -16.57 -12.22 2.38
N GLY A 130 -17.41 -12.56 3.37
CA GLY A 130 -17.34 -12.00 4.73
C GLY A 130 -16.02 -12.26 5.47
N ASP A 131 -15.38 -13.40 5.23
CA ASP A 131 -14.06 -13.78 5.73
C ASP A 131 -12.88 -13.13 4.97
N ARG A 132 -13.16 -12.52 3.81
CA ARG A 132 -12.16 -11.93 2.88
C ARG A 132 -12.29 -10.41 2.71
N LEU A 133 -13.17 -9.73 3.45
CA LEU A 133 -13.39 -8.28 3.30
C LEU A 133 -12.11 -7.45 3.51
N LYS A 134 -11.25 -7.82 4.47
CA LYS A 134 -9.96 -7.15 4.68
C LYS A 134 -9.01 -7.34 3.48
N ASP A 135 -9.03 -8.49 2.81
CA ASP A 135 -8.28 -8.71 1.57
C ASP A 135 -8.84 -7.83 0.44
N GLY A 136 -10.16 -7.77 0.27
CA GLY A 136 -10.80 -6.89 -0.71
C GLY A 136 -10.44 -5.42 -0.50
N ARG A 137 -10.41 -4.95 0.76
CA ARG A 137 -9.94 -3.60 1.11
C ARG A 137 -8.45 -3.41 0.80
N ALA A 138 -7.59 -4.40 1.08
CA ALA A 138 -6.16 -4.33 0.74
C ALA A 138 -5.93 -4.28 -0.78
N TRP A 139 -6.58 -5.17 -1.54
CA TRP A 139 -6.47 -5.25 -3.00
C TRP A 139 -7.00 -4.00 -3.69
N LEU A 140 -8.15 -3.45 -3.28
CA LEU A 140 -8.62 -2.16 -3.78
C LEU A 140 -7.70 -1.00 -3.39
N SER A 141 -7.11 -1.02 -2.19
CA SER A 141 -6.14 0.00 -1.77
C SER A 141 -4.90 0.02 -2.68
N ALA A 142 -4.43 -1.15 -3.11
CA ALA A 142 -3.35 -1.29 -4.09
C ALA A 142 -3.81 -0.93 -5.52
N ALA A 143 -4.99 -1.39 -5.94
CA ALA A 143 -5.56 -1.06 -7.25
C ALA A 143 -5.66 0.45 -7.47
N LEU A 144 -6.14 1.17 -6.45
CA LEU A 144 -6.20 2.64 -6.40
C LEU A 144 -4.79 3.25 -6.46
N SER A 145 -3.84 2.71 -5.67
CA SER A 145 -2.44 3.17 -5.66
C SER A 145 -1.77 3.06 -7.04
N TYR A 146 -2.03 1.98 -7.79
CA TYR A 146 -1.49 1.83 -9.15
C TYR A 146 -2.12 2.82 -10.14
N GLN A 147 -3.42 3.14 -10.02
CA GLN A 147 -4.08 4.16 -10.86
C GLN A 147 -3.50 5.56 -10.60
N TYR A 148 -3.29 5.93 -9.33
CA TYR A 148 -2.57 7.16 -8.97
C TYR A 148 -1.11 7.15 -9.47
N GLY A 149 -0.46 5.98 -9.49
CA GLY A 149 0.86 5.77 -10.07
C GLY A 149 0.89 6.10 -11.57
N ALA A 150 0.05 5.44 -12.37
CA ALA A 150 -0.09 5.68 -13.81
C ALA A 150 -0.31 7.16 -14.14
N ARG A 151 -1.28 7.80 -13.48
CA ARG A 151 -1.53 9.25 -13.64
C ARG A 151 -0.31 10.10 -13.24
N SER A 152 0.42 9.70 -12.19
CA SER A 152 1.60 10.43 -11.71
C SER A 152 2.81 10.31 -12.63
N ASP A 153 2.97 9.19 -13.35
CA ASP A 153 4.00 9.02 -14.36
C ASP A 153 3.70 9.87 -15.60
N LEU A 154 2.43 9.87 -16.08
CA LEU A 154 1.98 10.74 -17.17
C LEU A 154 2.19 12.24 -16.89
N ARG A 155 2.01 12.68 -15.63
CA ARG A 155 2.19 14.10 -15.24
C ARG A 155 3.59 14.63 -15.56
N ASN A 156 4.60 13.76 -15.57
CA ASN A 156 5.99 14.13 -15.85
C ASN A 156 6.25 14.31 -17.37
N VAL A 157 5.29 13.92 -18.23
CA VAL A 157 5.34 14.01 -19.70
C VAL A 157 4.09 14.70 -20.27
N ASN A 158 3.58 15.69 -19.54
CA ASN A 158 2.35 16.43 -19.86
C ASN A 158 2.53 17.40 -21.05
N ASP A 159 2.78 16.85 -22.25
CA ASP A 159 3.20 17.58 -23.45
C ASP A 159 2.20 17.53 -24.63
N THR A 160 1.08 16.79 -24.47
CA THR A 160 0.09 16.53 -25.52
C THR A 160 -1.33 16.45 -24.95
N ALA A 161 -2.33 16.79 -25.78
CA ALA A 161 -3.75 16.69 -25.40
C ALA A 161 -4.13 15.27 -24.97
N ASP A 162 -3.64 14.23 -25.65
CA ASP A 162 -3.93 12.83 -25.28
C ASP A 162 -3.45 12.47 -23.86
N VAL A 163 -2.31 13.04 -23.41
CA VAL A 163 -1.80 12.86 -22.04
C VAL A 163 -2.64 13.63 -21.03
N ILE A 164 -3.08 14.85 -21.37
CA ILE A 164 -3.98 15.67 -20.54
C ILE A 164 -5.33 14.94 -20.34
N ASP A 165 -5.95 14.49 -21.44
CA ASP A 165 -7.25 13.83 -21.44
C ASP A 165 -7.23 12.50 -20.68
N ALA A 166 -6.14 11.72 -20.81
CA ALA A 166 -5.95 10.49 -20.05
C ALA A 166 -5.75 10.75 -18.55
N MET A 167 -4.99 11.79 -18.18
CA MET A 167 -4.82 12.17 -16.77
C MET A 167 -6.09 12.71 -16.13
N ALA A 168 -6.92 13.44 -16.89
CA ALA A 168 -8.22 13.92 -16.45
C ALA A 168 -9.18 12.75 -16.24
N PHE A 169 -9.36 11.89 -17.27
CA PHE A 169 -10.20 10.69 -17.16
C PHE A 169 -9.79 9.76 -16.00
N MET A 170 -8.48 9.53 -15.83
CA MET A 170 -7.99 8.73 -14.70
C MET A 170 -8.31 9.36 -13.36
N ASN A 171 -8.17 10.68 -13.20
CA ASN A 171 -8.50 11.38 -11.95
C ASN A 171 -10.00 11.41 -11.66
N ASP A 172 -10.77 11.89 -12.63
CA ASP A 172 -12.15 12.35 -12.43
C ASP A 172 -13.16 11.20 -12.57
N THR A 173 -12.76 10.07 -13.17
CA THR A 173 -13.64 8.91 -13.40
C THR A 173 -13.10 7.62 -12.81
N LEU A 174 -11.93 7.13 -13.24
CA LEU A 174 -11.42 5.81 -12.82
C LEU A 174 -11.07 5.77 -11.31
N ILE A 175 -10.30 6.75 -10.84
CA ILE A 175 -9.88 6.87 -9.43
C ILE A 175 -11.09 7.12 -8.52
N VAL A 176 -12.02 8.02 -8.91
CA VAL A 176 -13.25 8.30 -8.14
C VAL A 176 -14.14 7.05 -8.03
N THR A 177 -14.28 6.26 -9.10
CA THR A 177 -15.04 5.00 -9.05
C THR A 177 -14.37 3.99 -8.12
N THR A 178 -13.05 3.81 -8.22
CA THR A 178 -12.31 2.84 -7.39
C THR A 178 -12.29 3.24 -5.90
N SER A 179 -12.11 4.53 -5.60
CA SER A 179 -12.24 5.10 -4.24
C SER A 179 -13.66 4.92 -3.69
N THR A 180 -14.70 5.09 -4.52
CA THR A 180 -16.10 4.84 -4.13
C THR A 180 -16.31 3.38 -3.72
N VAL A 181 -15.84 2.40 -4.50
CA VAL A 181 -15.95 0.97 -4.14
C VAL A 181 -15.21 0.68 -2.84
N LEU A 182 -13.98 1.16 -2.69
CA LEU A 182 -13.17 0.96 -1.46
C LEU A 182 -13.85 1.55 -0.22
N SER A 183 -14.43 2.74 -0.34
CA SER A 183 -15.10 3.44 0.77
C SER A 183 -16.43 2.78 1.14
N MET A 184 -17.19 2.29 0.15
CA MET A 184 -18.37 1.44 0.38
C MET A 184 -17.97 0.12 1.05
N LEU A 185 -16.85 -0.51 0.64
CA LEU A 185 -16.40 -1.78 1.20
C LEU A 185 -15.94 -1.64 2.65
N ALA A 186 -15.28 -0.52 3.00
CA ALA A 186 -14.97 -0.18 4.39
C ALA A 186 -16.24 0.02 5.25
N ASN A 187 -17.28 0.65 4.70
CA ASN A 187 -18.57 0.80 5.39
C ASN A 187 -19.30 -0.55 5.54
N TYR A 188 -19.22 -1.45 4.55
CA TYR A 188 -19.81 -2.79 4.63
C TYR A 188 -19.09 -3.69 5.65
N ASP A 189 -17.76 -3.63 5.71
CA ASP A 189 -16.91 -4.29 6.72
C ASP A 189 -17.22 -3.80 8.15
N LEU A 190 -17.60 -2.52 8.32
CA LEU A 190 -17.91 -1.92 9.63
C LEU A 190 -19.39 -2.01 10.05
N HIS A 191 -20.34 -2.03 9.09
CA HIS A 191 -21.78 -1.87 9.36
C HIS A 191 -22.68 -2.90 8.64
N GLY A 192 -22.11 -3.82 7.85
CA GLY A 192 -22.84 -4.77 7.02
C GLY A 192 -23.78 -4.07 6.03
N GLU A 193 -24.92 -4.70 5.74
CA GLU A 193 -25.94 -4.17 4.83
C GLU A 193 -26.70 -2.95 5.35
N ASN A 194 -26.42 -2.46 6.57
CA ASN A 194 -27.14 -1.34 7.15
C ASN A 194 -26.66 0.02 6.60
N THR A 195 -27.01 0.30 5.34
CA THR A 195 -26.68 1.54 4.60
C THR A 195 -27.23 2.82 5.25
N SER A 196 -28.04 2.73 6.31
CA SER A 196 -28.47 3.91 7.08
C SER A 196 -27.34 4.49 7.95
N LEU A 197 -26.40 3.64 8.39
CA LEU A 197 -25.20 4.00 9.14
C LEU A 197 -24.03 4.45 8.26
N TRP A 198 -24.10 4.20 6.95
CA TRP A 198 -22.98 4.45 6.05
C TRP A 198 -22.70 5.96 5.88
N GLY A 199 -21.41 6.31 5.90
CA GLY A 199 -20.90 7.68 5.82
C GLY A 199 -19.51 7.74 5.18
N PRO A 200 -19.03 8.96 4.88
CA PRO A 200 -17.76 9.15 4.16
C PRO A 200 -16.59 8.53 4.94
N PRO A 201 -15.53 8.07 4.24
CA PRO A 201 -14.40 7.41 4.88
C PRO A 201 -13.68 8.34 5.86
N VAL A 202 -13.48 7.83 7.07
CA VAL A 202 -12.92 8.51 8.24
C VAL A 202 -11.59 7.89 8.65
N THR A 203 -10.78 8.67 9.37
CA THR A 203 -9.42 8.33 9.79
C THR A 203 -9.23 8.57 11.29
N GLU A 204 -8.02 8.29 11.78
CA GLU A 204 -7.61 8.56 13.15
C GLU A 204 -7.67 10.05 13.53
N ARG A 205 -7.66 10.98 12.54
CA ARG A 205 -7.92 12.41 12.77
C ARG A 205 -9.37 12.71 13.12
N ASP A 206 -10.29 11.91 12.58
CA ASP A 206 -11.73 12.03 12.75
C ASP A 206 -12.22 11.24 13.99
N GLY A 207 -11.30 10.61 14.73
CA GLY A 207 -11.58 9.75 15.86
C GLY A 207 -11.94 8.30 15.48
N TYR A 208 -11.79 7.91 14.21
CA TYR A 208 -12.03 6.54 13.76
C TYR A 208 -10.79 5.65 13.95
N TRP A 209 -11.05 4.41 14.39
CA TRP A 209 -10.05 3.37 14.59
C TRP A 209 -10.62 2.05 14.07
N GLU A 210 -9.83 1.27 13.34
CA GLU A 210 -10.24 -0.08 12.92
C GLU A 210 -10.54 -0.93 14.17
N PRO A 211 -11.71 -1.59 14.25
CA PRO A 211 -12.09 -2.42 15.40
C PRO A 211 -11.05 -3.51 15.65
N ALA A 212 -10.45 -3.49 16.85
CA ALA A 212 -9.31 -4.34 17.18
C ALA A 212 -9.69 -5.50 18.12
N GLY A 213 -9.45 -6.73 17.68
CA GLY A 213 -9.61 -7.95 18.47
C GLY A 213 -8.39 -8.25 19.36
N GLY A 214 -8.63 -8.81 20.54
CA GLY A 214 -7.58 -9.27 21.45
C GLY A 214 -6.93 -8.16 22.29
N SER A 215 -5.65 -8.32 22.61
CA SER A 215 -4.84 -7.40 23.41
C SER A 215 -3.47 -7.23 22.78
N TRP A 216 -2.84 -6.07 22.98
CA TRP A 216 -1.47 -5.83 22.50
C TRP A 216 -0.51 -6.89 23.03
N SER A 217 0.24 -7.52 22.13
CA SER A 217 1.22 -8.57 22.42
C SER A 217 2.28 -8.60 21.32
N GLU A 218 3.48 -9.03 21.69
CA GLU A 218 4.59 -9.29 20.77
C GLU A 218 4.25 -10.44 19.81
N PHE A 219 4.66 -10.34 18.54
CA PHE A 219 4.28 -11.31 17.51
C PHE A 219 5.45 -12.21 17.10
N GLU A 220 5.25 -13.52 17.30
CA GLU A 220 6.26 -14.56 17.05
C GLU A 220 5.92 -15.44 15.83
N GLY A 221 5.78 -14.75 14.69
CA GLY A 221 5.94 -15.33 13.36
C GLY A 221 7.26 -14.92 12.70
N GLY A 222 7.58 -15.60 11.59
CA GLY A 222 8.82 -15.39 10.82
C GLY A 222 8.90 -16.30 9.59
N VAL A 223 10.03 -16.25 8.89
CA VAL A 223 10.35 -17.17 7.78
C VAL A 223 10.63 -18.56 8.37
N PRO A 224 10.05 -19.65 7.83
CA PRO A 224 10.29 -20.99 8.37
C PRO A 224 11.76 -21.38 8.28
N LYS A 225 12.31 -21.88 9.40
CA LYS A 225 13.76 -22.14 9.55
C LYS A 225 14.26 -23.36 8.79
N GLU A 226 13.39 -24.32 8.49
CA GLU A 226 13.73 -25.62 7.89
C GLU A 226 13.12 -25.78 6.49
N LEU A 227 13.32 -24.77 5.63
CA LEU A 227 12.90 -24.83 4.22
C LEU A 227 13.91 -25.62 3.37
N THR A 228 13.44 -26.63 2.65
CA THR A 228 14.24 -27.37 1.67
C THR A 228 14.33 -26.58 0.35
N PRO A 229 15.54 -26.28 -0.17
CA PRO A 229 15.69 -25.55 -1.43
C PRO A 229 15.23 -26.37 -2.65
N ASN A 230 14.40 -25.77 -3.50
CA ASN A 230 14.08 -26.28 -4.84
C ASN A 230 15.21 -25.93 -5.84
N ALA A 231 15.89 -24.81 -5.62
CA ALA A 231 16.96 -24.29 -6.46
C ALA A 231 18.13 -23.75 -5.63
N THR A 232 19.33 -23.80 -6.19
CA THR A 232 20.54 -23.19 -5.61
C THR A 232 21.24 -22.27 -6.60
N VAL A 233 21.81 -21.18 -6.10
CA VAL A 233 22.55 -20.18 -6.89
C VAL A 233 23.97 -20.04 -6.33
N CYS A 234 25.00 -20.14 -7.18
CA CYS A 234 26.35 -19.73 -6.82
C CYS A 234 27.28 -19.49 -8.01
N LYS A 235 28.18 -18.50 -7.88
CA LYS A 235 29.13 -18.10 -8.93
C LYS A 235 30.13 -19.18 -9.35
N CYS A 236 30.62 -19.99 -8.40
CA CYS A 236 31.75 -20.90 -8.62
C CYS A 236 31.37 -22.28 -9.20
N GLY A 237 30.10 -22.48 -9.59
CA GLY A 237 29.58 -23.77 -10.04
C GLY A 237 29.25 -24.72 -8.88
N GLY A 238 28.66 -25.88 -9.20
CA GLY A 238 28.10 -26.79 -8.18
C GLY A 238 26.78 -26.31 -7.56
N CYS A 239 26.06 -25.44 -8.27
CA CYS A 239 24.70 -25.01 -8.00
C CYS A 239 23.86 -25.15 -9.27
N ASN A 240 22.53 -25.05 -9.15
CA ASN A 240 21.61 -25.16 -10.29
C ASN A 240 21.76 -23.97 -11.26
N TYR A 241 21.96 -22.77 -10.72
CA TYR A 241 22.01 -21.51 -11.46
C TYR A 241 23.23 -20.66 -11.06
N LYS A 242 23.60 -19.70 -11.91
CA LYS A 242 24.70 -18.75 -11.68
C LYS A 242 24.23 -17.39 -11.20
N THR A 243 23.05 -16.96 -11.65
CA THR A 243 22.40 -15.71 -11.23
C THR A 243 21.16 -15.99 -10.39
N VAL A 244 20.70 -14.99 -9.63
CA VAL A 244 19.46 -15.08 -8.86
C VAL A 244 18.25 -15.02 -9.80
N GLN A 245 18.31 -14.19 -10.84
CA GLN A 245 17.25 -14.08 -11.83
C GLN A 245 17.01 -15.39 -12.59
N GLU A 246 18.06 -16.13 -12.98
CA GLU A 246 17.94 -17.47 -13.59
C GLU A 246 17.12 -18.45 -12.71
N ALA A 247 17.32 -18.41 -11.39
CA ALA A 247 16.58 -19.26 -10.46
C ALA A 247 15.14 -18.76 -10.23
N VAL A 248 14.92 -17.45 -10.21
CA VAL A 248 13.58 -16.84 -10.15
C VAL A 248 12.78 -17.14 -11.41
N ASP A 249 13.42 -17.18 -12.58
CA ASP A 249 12.78 -17.51 -13.85
C ASP A 249 12.36 -18.99 -13.97
N ALA A 250 12.97 -19.86 -13.15
CA ALA A 250 12.57 -21.26 -13.02
C ALA A 250 11.39 -21.52 -12.07
N ALA A 251 10.91 -20.50 -11.35
CA ALA A 251 9.76 -20.63 -10.45
C ALA A 251 8.44 -20.78 -11.26
N PRO A 252 7.57 -21.78 -10.96
CA PRO A 252 6.34 -22.00 -11.73
C PRO A 252 5.32 -20.85 -11.67
N GLU A 253 4.80 -20.45 -12.83
CA GLU A 253 3.68 -19.49 -12.94
C GLU A 253 2.32 -20.21 -12.93
N SER A 254 1.91 -20.74 -11.78
CA SER A 254 0.66 -21.50 -11.63
C SER A 254 -0.01 -21.33 -10.26
N LYS A 255 -1.27 -21.76 -10.14
CA LYS A 255 -2.02 -21.84 -8.86
C LYS A 255 -2.64 -23.23 -8.67
N PRO A 256 -2.67 -23.78 -7.44
CA PRO A 256 -1.97 -23.28 -6.24
C PRO A 256 -0.45 -23.44 -6.39
N ALA A 257 0.31 -22.40 -6.03
CA ALA A 257 1.77 -22.48 -6.00
C ALA A 257 2.23 -23.05 -4.67
N GLU A 258 3.01 -24.13 -4.70
CA GLU A 258 3.87 -24.51 -3.58
C GLU A 258 4.98 -23.45 -3.40
N ARG A 259 5.65 -23.42 -2.25
CA ARG A 259 6.78 -22.49 -2.05
C ARG A 259 7.95 -22.89 -2.94
N PHE A 260 8.47 -21.94 -3.73
CA PHE A 260 9.65 -22.16 -4.55
C PHE A 260 10.87 -21.53 -3.88
N VAL A 261 11.65 -22.36 -3.20
CA VAL A 261 12.76 -21.96 -2.32
C VAL A 261 14.08 -21.93 -3.10
N ILE A 262 14.70 -20.76 -3.15
CA ILE A 262 15.97 -20.49 -3.82
C ILE A 262 17.03 -20.18 -2.76
N TRP A 263 18.03 -21.04 -2.61
CA TRP A 263 19.17 -20.81 -1.72
C TRP A 263 20.34 -20.18 -2.49
N ILE A 264 20.65 -18.93 -2.16
CA ILE A 264 21.68 -18.10 -2.78
C ILE A 264 22.92 -18.13 -1.88
N LYS A 265 23.97 -18.83 -2.29
CA LYS A 265 25.19 -18.94 -1.49
C LYS A 265 25.97 -17.62 -1.48
N GLY A 266 26.82 -17.45 -0.46
CA GLY A 266 27.63 -16.25 -0.24
C GLY A 266 28.36 -15.75 -1.48
N GLY A 267 28.22 -14.45 -1.75
CA GLY A 267 28.70 -13.76 -2.93
C GLY A 267 27.99 -12.43 -3.13
N VAL A 268 28.59 -11.55 -3.95
CA VAL A 268 27.99 -10.28 -4.38
C VAL A 268 27.46 -10.44 -5.80
N TYR A 269 26.14 -10.45 -5.96
CA TYR A 269 25.42 -10.64 -7.21
C TYR A 269 25.02 -9.28 -7.76
N GLU A 270 25.72 -8.83 -8.81
CA GLU A 270 25.46 -7.56 -9.50
C GLU A 270 24.44 -7.82 -10.61
N GLU A 271 23.15 -7.76 -10.26
CA GLU A 271 22.04 -8.11 -11.15
C GLU A 271 20.73 -7.46 -10.71
N THR A 272 19.86 -7.16 -11.69
CA THR A 272 18.51 -6.65 -11.45
C THR A 272 17.53 -7.82 -11.39
N VAL A 273 16.92 -8.07 -10.23
CA VAL A 273 16.00 -9.20 -10.02
C VAL A 273 14.54 -8.73 -10.09
N ARG A 274 13.68 -9.54 -10.74
CA ARG A 274 12.25 -9.29 -10.91
C ARG A 274 11.44 -10.59 -10.69
N VAL A 275 10.63 -10.61 -9.63
CA VAL A 275 9.61 -11.65 -9.41
C VAL A 275 8.29 -11.18 -10.03
N SER A 276 7.79 -11.88 -11.05
CA SER A 276 6.59 -11.52 -11.79
C SER A 276 5.31 -11.62 -10.93
N LEU A 277 4.22 -10.99 -11.38
CA LEU A 277 2.90 -11.04 -10.72
C LEU A 277 2.36 -12.47 -10.56
N TYR A 278 2.80 -13.41 -11.41
CA TYR A 278 2.30 -14.78 -11.47
C TYR A 278 3.25 -15.80 -10.79
N ARG A 279 4.42 -15.37 -10.32
CA ARG A 279 5.36 -16.17 -9.51
C ARG A 279 5.08 -16.00 -8.02
N TYR A 280 4.03 -16.68 -7.56
CA TYR A 280 3.63 -16.70 -6.16
C TYR A 280 4.61 -17.52 -5.29
N ASN A 281 4.65 -17.22 -3.99
CA ASN A 281 5.34 -18.03 -2.98
C ASN A 281 6.84 -18.30 -3.22
N VAL A 282 7.53 -17.42 -3.97
CA VAL A 282 8.98 -17.46 -4.15
C VAL A 282 9.67 -17.10 -2.83
N VAL A 283 10.68 -17.88 -2.42
CA VAL A 283 11.46 -17.65 -1.21
C VAL A 283 12.94 -17.51 -1.54
N LEU A 284 13.58 -16.41 -1.15
CA LEU A 284 15.03 -16.21 -1.29
C LEU A 284 15.74 -16.38 0.07
N LEU A 285 16.64 -17.35 0.18
CA LEU A 285 17.44 -17.59 1.39
C LEU A 285 18.92 -17.33 1.09
N GLY A 286 19.60 -16.55 1.92
CA GLY A 286 21.04 -16.30 1.82
C GLY A 286 21.85 -16.91 2.97
N ASP A 287 23.18 -16.90 2.85
CA ASP A 287 24.11 -17.37 3.89
C ASP A 287 24.32 -16.37 5.06
N GLY A 288 23.71 -15.18 4.97
CA GLY A 288 23.74 -14.11 5.98
C GLY A 288 23.85 -12.71 5.37
N ILE A 289 23.35 -11.71 6.11
CA ILE A 289 23.58 -10.27 5.86
C ILE A 289 25.08 -10.03 5.62
N GLY A 290 25.41 -9.23 4.61
CA GLY A 290 26.79 -8.91 4.20
C GLY A 290 27.57 -10.07 3.55
N LYS A 291 27.07 -11.31 3.58
CA LYS A 291 27.68 -12.46 2.88
C LYS A 291 26.99 -12.74 1.56
N THR A 292 25.65 -12.72 1.54
CA THR A 292 24.85 -12.83 0.31
C THR A 292 24.29 -11.45 0.02
N VAL A 293 24.81 -10.80 -1.03
CA VAL A 293 24.47 -9.42 -1.39
C VAL A 293 23.94 -9.41 -2.83
N ILE A 294 22.76 -8.84 -3.06
CA ILE A 294 22.28 -8.51 -4.41
C ILE A 294 22.37 -6.99 -4.56
N THR A 295 23.16 -6.52 -5.52
CA THR A 295 23.53 -5.11 -5.66
C THR A 295 23.29 -4.57 -7.08
N GLY A 296 23.06 -3.27 -7.16
CA GLY A 296 22.80 -2.53 -8.41
C GLY A 296 23.18 -1.06 -8.26
N SER A 297 22.96 -0.27 -9.31
CA SER A 297 23.31 1.17 -9.37
C SER A 297 22.30 2.03 -10.12
N LEU A 298 21.14 1.46 -10.48
CA LEU A 298 20.10 2.16 -11.25
C LEU A 298 19.52 3.33 -10.44
N ASN A 299 19.30 4.46 -11.09
CA ASN A 299 18.78 5.67 -10.44
C ASN A 299 18.08 6.61 -11.44
N VAL A 300 17.17 7.46 -10.93
CA VAL A 300 16.32 8.36 -11.75
C VAL A 300 17.11 9.43 -12.54
N GLY A 301 18.39 9.63 -12.26
CA GLY A 301 19.27 10.49 -13.08
C GLY A 301 19.66 9.87 -14.43
N GLN A 302 19.43 8.57 -14.63
CA GLN A 302 19.76 7.85 -15.86
C GLN A 302 18.64 7.97 -16.91
N PRO A 303 18.97 8.05 -18.22
CA PRO A 303 17.97 8.10 -19.28
C PRO A 303 17.04 6.90 -19.22
N GLY A 304 15.78 7.16 -18.87
CA GLY A 304 14.73 6.17 -18.87
C GLY A 304 14.63 5.28 -17.63
N ILE A 305 15.06 5.75 -16.46
CA ILE A 305 14.82 5.09 -15.18
C ILE A 305 13.80 5.90 -14.34
N THR A 306 12.77 5.23 -13.81
CA THR A 306 11.86 5.80 -12.80
C THR A 306 12.22 5.27 -11.40
N THR A 307 11.68 5.87 -10.33
CA THR A 307 11.86 5.34 -8.97
C THR A 307 11.39 3.89 -8.85
N SER A 308 10.33 3.49 -9.58
CA SER A 308 9.88 2.10 -9.60
C SER A 308 10.93 1.17 -10.21
N GLU A 309 11.58 1.58 -11.30
CA GLU A 309 12.54 0.73 -12.04
C GLU A 309 14.00 0.89 -11.62
N SER A 310 14.33 1.88 -10.77
CA SER A 310 15.64 1.93 -10.11
C SER A 310 15.86 0.80 -9.10
N ALA A 311 14.82 0.03 -8.76
CA ALA A 311 14.88 -1.10 -7.85
C ALA A 311 15.88 -2.18 -8.31
N THR A 312 16.92 -2.46 -7.51
CA THR A 312 17.78 -3.64 -7.69
C THR A 312 16.96 -4.92 -7.65
N VAL A 313 16.11 -5.08 -6.62
CA VAL A 313 15.16 -6.20 -6.51
C VAL A 313 13.72 -5.68 -6.49
N GLY A 314 12.88 -6.19 -7.39
CA GLY A 314 11.47 -5.81 -7.53
C GLY A 314 10.53 -7.01 -7.47
N ILE A 315 9.57 -6.99 -6.54
CA ILE A 315 8.67 -8.10 -6.23
C ILE A 315 7.22 -7.73 -6.57
N LEU A 316 6.57 -8.47 -7.48
CA LEU A 316 5.13 -8.33 -7.79
C LEU A 316 4.30 -9.53 -7.29
N GLY A 317 4.90 -10.72 -7.19
CA GLY A 317 4.22 -11.96 -6.80
C GLY A 317 3.82 -11.99 -5.32
N ASP A 318 2.62 -12.51 -5.05
CA ASP A 318 2.09 -12.64 -3.67
C ASP A 318 2.77 -13.78 -2.90
N GLY A 319 2.91 -13.62 -1.58
CA GLY A 319 3.50 -14.61 -0.67
C GLY A 319 5.03 -14.70 -0.74
N PHE A 320 5.70 -13.68 -1.29
CA PHE A 320 7.16 -13.64 -1.37
C PHE A 320 7.81 -13.62 0.03
N MET A 321 8.88 -14.40 0.19
CA MET A 321 9.66 -14.42 1.43
C MET A 321 11.15 -14.18 1.16
N ALA A 322 11.85 -13.48 2.06
CA ALA A 322 13.31 -13.44 2.03
C ALA A 322 13.95 -13.44 3.41
N SER A 323 15.11 -14.09 3.54
CA SER A 323 15.90 -14.06 4.75
C SER A 323 17.41 -14.17 4.50
N ASN A 324 18.21 -13.56 5.37
CA ASN A 324 19.67 -13.66 5.40
C ASN A 324 20.38 -13.11 4.14
N ILE A 325 19.83 -12.03 3.56
CA ILE A 325 20.33 -11.36 2.34
C ILE A 325 20.49 -9.85 2.58
N THR A 326 21.52 -9.23 1.99
CA THR A 326 21.59 -7.77 1.79
C THR A 326 21.07 -7.42 0.39
N PHE A 327 20.11 -6.52 0.31
CA PHE A 327 19.68 -5.85 -0.92
C PHE A 327 20.29 -4.45 -0.97
N GLU A 328 21.04 -4.13 -2.03
CA GLU A 328 21.81 -2.88 -2.14
C GLU A 328 21.51 -2.12 -3.43
N ASN A 329 21.47 -0.79 -3.35
CA ASN A 329 21.62 0.08 -4.52
C ASN A 329 22.67 1.17 -4.24
N THR A 330 23.72 1.16 -5.05
CA THR A 330 24.88 2.06 -4.99
C THR A 330 24.69 3.36 -5.78
N GLY A 331 23.52 3.56 -6.39
CA GLY A 331 23.14 4.77 -7.11
C GLY A 331 23.17 6.02 -6.23
N VAL A 332 23.60 7.13 -6.81
CA VAL A 332 23.80 8.42 -6.11
C VAL A 332 23.30 9.60 -6.97
N GLY A 333 22.90 10.69 -6.31
CA GLY A 333 22.49 11.94 -6.96
C GLY A 333 21.01 12.02 -7.36
N ALA A 334 20.31 10.88 -7.35
CA ALA A 334 18.87 10.78 -7.56
C ALA A 334 18.29 9.60 -6.73
N GLN A 335 16.98 9.36 -6.84
CA GLN A 335 16.28 8.23 -6.25
C GLN A 335 16.86 6.89 -6.75
N ALA A 336 17.23 5.99 -5.83
CA ALA A 336 17.93 4.74 -6.12
C ALA A 336 17.46 3.62 -5.18
N VAL A 337 16.43 2.87 -5.61
CA VAL A 337 15.77 1.85 -4.77
C VAL A 337 16.63 0.58 -4.68
N ALA A 338 16.84 0.06 -3.47
CA ALA A 338 17.47 -1.25 -3.26
C ALA A 338 16.44 -2.38 -3.38
N PHE A 339 15.25 -2.21 -2.79
CA PHE A 339 14.18 -3.20 -2.81
C PHE A 339 12.80 -2.55 -2.97
N ARG A 340 11.98 -3.11 -3.86
CA ARG A 340 10.58 -2.73 -4.09
C ARG A 340 9.67 -3.94 -3.90
N SER A 341 8.61 -3.80 -3.10
CA SER A 341 7.53 -4.81 -3.01
C SER A 341 6.17 -4.22 -3.36
N ASP A 342 5.51 -4.88 -4.29
CA ASP A 342 4.13 -4.71 -4.75
C ASP A 342 3.25 -5.94 -4.42
N GLY A 343 3.83 -7.01 -3.87
CA GLY A 343 3.17 -8.30 -3.60
C GLY A 343 2.47 -8.33 -2.23
N ASP A 344 1.31 -8.99 -2.16
CA ASP A 344 0.60 -9.20 -0.89
C ASP A 344 1.30 -10.28 -0.05
N HIS A 345 1.20 -10.19 1.27
CA HIS A 345 1.81 -11.14 2.21
C HIS A 345 3.35 -11.27 2.06
N THR A 346 4.04 -10.17 1.75
CA THR A 346 5.51 -10.16 1.67
C THR A 346 6.13 -10.21 3.07
N LEU A 347 7.00 -11.19 3.29
CA LEU A 347 7.63 -11.51 4.58
C LEU A 347 9.16 -11.42 4.47
N ILE A 348 9.79 -10.47 5.16
CA ILE A 348 11.25 -10.35 5.19
C ILE A 348 11.74 -10.48 6.63
N GLU A 349 12.70 -11.37 6.87
CA GLU A 349 13.29 -11.58 8.21
C GLU A 349 14.81 -11.65 8.16
N THR A 350 15.51 -10.86 8.99
CA THR A 350 16.98 -10.81 9.04
C THR A 350 17.60 -10.53 7.67
N CYS A 351 17.13 -9.46 7.01
CA CYS A 351 17.75 -8.91 5.80
C CYS A 351 18.26 -7.49 6.03
N GLU A 352 19.18 -7.05 5.17
CA GLU A 352 19.64 -5.66 5.11
C GLU A 352 19.13 -4.99 3.83
N PHE A 353 18.69 -3.73 3.93
CA PHE A 353 18.36 -2.86 2.82
C PHE A 353 19.29 -1.65 2.86
N LYS A 354 20.10 -1.46 1.82
CA LYS A 354 21.22 -0.50 1.86
C LYS A 354 21.22 0.40 0.62
N GLY A 355 21.13 1.70 0.84
CA GLY A 355 21.11 2.68 -0.25
C GLY A 355 21.26 4.11 0.25
N ASN A 356 20.70 5.06 -0.50
CA ASN A 356 20.74 6.48 -0.21
C ASN A 356 19.31 7.05 -0.09
N GLN A 357 18.86 7.73 -1.14
CA GLN A 357 17.52 8.25 -1.26
C GLN A 357 16.60 7.17 -1.84
N ASP A 358 15.39 7.04 -1.29
CA ASP A 358 14.36 6.08 -1.71
C ASP A 358 14.82 4.60 -1.55
N THR A 359 15.61 4.23 -0.53
CA THR A 359 16.19 2.86 -0.40
C THR A 359 15.17 1.73 -0.42
N LEU A 360 14.12 1.79 0.39
CA LEU A 360 13.10 0.73 0.56
C LEU A 360 11.72 1.22 0.09
N TYR A 361 11.28 0.72 -1.05
CA TYR A 361 9.97 1.04 -1.64
C TYR A 361 8.93 -0.01 -1.24
N ALA A 362 8.35 0.18 -0.05
CA ALA A 362 7.21 -0.59 0.46
C ALA A 362 5.92 -0.10 -0.22
N LYS A 363 5.74 -0.48 -1.50
CA LYS A 363 4.91 0.24 -2.47
C LYS A 363 3.41 0.04 -2.29
N SER A 364 2.93 -1.18 -2.04
CA SER A 364 1.50 -1.50 -1.87
C SER A 364 1.28 -2.80 -1.09
N LEU A 365 0.04 -3.10 -0.68
CA LEU A 365 -0.38 -4.36 -0.02
C LEU A 365 0.29 -4.60 1.35
N ARG A 366 0.24 -5.82 1.89
CA ARG A 366 0.63 -6.15 3.28
C ARG A 366 2.04 -6.71 3.35
N HIS A 367 2.89 -6.06 4.14
CA HIS A 367 4.29 -6.45 4.36
C HIS A 367 4.61 -6.60 5.86
N TYR A 368 5.46 -7.58 6.20
CA TYR A 368 6.07 -7.72 7.52
C TYR A 368 7.59 -7.78 7.39
N TYR A 369 8.30 -6.90 8.10
CA TYR A 369 9.75 -6.84 8.15
C TYR A 369 10.20 -7.09 9.59
N LYS A 370 10.86 -8.21 9.89
CA LYS A 370 11.32 -8.59 11.24
C LYS A 370 12.84 -8.63 11.34
N SER A 371 13.40 -8.00 12.36
CA SER A 371 14.85 -7.99 12.65
C SER A 371 15.71 -7.55 11.44
N CYS A 372 15.19 -6.64 10.61
CA CYS A 372 15.85 -6.15 9.41
C CYS A 372 16.67 -4.90 9.70
N ARG A 373 17.75 -4.70 8.93
CA ARG A 373 18.58 -3.49 8.95
C ARG A 373 18.23 -2.63 7.74
N ILE A 374 17.92 -1.35 7.93
CA ILE A 374 17.48 -0.45 6.86
C ILE A 374 18.32 0.83 6.88
N GLN A 375 19.15 1.03 5.86
CA GLN A 375 20.12 2.13 5.79
C GLN A 375 19.86 3.06 4.58
N GLY A 376 19.71 4.37 4.85
CA GLY A 376 19.50 5.39 3.83
C GLY A 376 19.54 6.82 4.39
N ASN A 377 19.08 7.82 3.64
CA ASN A 377 19.10 9.22 4.07
C ASN A 377 17.82 10.02 3.78
N VAL A 378 17.33 10.04 2.54
CA VAL A 378 16.12 10.80 2.15
C VAL A 378 14.98 9.84 1.80
N ASP A 379 13.84 10.02 2.46
CA ASP A 379 12.60 9.27 2.20
C ASP A 379 12.83 7.75 2.11
N PHE A 380 13.78 7.23 2.88
CA PHE A 380 14.40 5.95 2.57
C PHE A 380 13.56 4.72 2.95
N ILE A 381 12.43 4.94 3.63
CA ILE A 381 11.31 4.01 3.72
C ILE A 381 10.05 4.73 3.20
N PHE A 382 9.55 4.34 2.03
CA PHE A 382 8.45 5.05 1.35
C PHE A 382 7.54 4.12 0.56
N GLY A 383 6.38 4.63 0.15
CA GLY A 383 5.33 3.88 -0.55
C GLY A 383 3.99 3.88 0.18
N ASN A 384 3.07 3.01 -0.23
CA ASN A 384 1.70 2.94 0.26
C ASN A 384 1.25 1.51 0.60
N SER A 385 2.13 0.70 1.20
CA SER A 385 1.76 -0.59 1.79
C SER A 385 1.15 -0.42 3.19
N ALA A 386 0.41 -1.42 3.67
CA ALA A 386 0.30 -1.68 5.10
C ALA A 386 1.55 -2.47 5.52
N ALA A 387 2.60 -1.77 5.96
CA ALA A 387 3.85 -2.40 6.38
C ALA A 387 4.04 -2.29 7.89
N PHE A 388 4.30 -3.43 8.52
CA PHE A 388 4.70 -3.52 9.92
C PHE A 388 6.18 -3.90 9.99
N PHE A 389 6.95 -3.08 10.70
CA PHE A 389 8.37 -3.27 10.97
C PHE A 389 8.53 -3.63 12.45
N GLN A 390 9.17 -4.77 12.74
CA GLN A 390 9.41 -5.26 14.09
C GLN A 390 10.90 -5.47 14.33
N ASP A 391 11.41 -5.01 15.47
CA ASP A 391 12.78 -5.29 15.93
C ASP A 391 13.89 -4.83 14.95
N CYS A 392 13.57 -3.86 14.08
CA CYS A 392 14.44 -3.42 12.99
C CYS A 392 15.45 -2.35 13.41
N GLU A 393 16.67 -2.41 12.88
CA GLU A 393 17.70 -1.37 12.99
C GLU A 393 17.56 -0.38 11.83
N ILE A 394 17.25 0.89 12.13
CA ILE A 394 17.07 1.95 11.12
C ILE A 394 18.24 2.92 11.22
N LEU A 395 19.02 3.02 10.12
CA LEU A 395 20.30 3.74 10.10
C LEU A 395 20.31 4.90 9.10
N VAL A 396 20.51 6.09 9.62
CA VAL A 396 20.76 7.29 8.82
C VAL A 396 22.21 7.29 8.35
N ALA A 397 22.39 7.29 7.03
CA ALA A 397 23.67 7.48 6.36
C ALA A 397 23.91 8.97 6.04
N PRO A 398 25.18 9.40 5.86
CA PRO A 398 25.48 10.69 5.24
C PRO A 398 24.95 10.75 3.80
N ARG A 399 24.80 11.95 3.24
CA ARG A 399 24.68 12.08 1.77
C ARG A 399 26.02 11.82 1.06
N PRO A 400 25.99 11.27 -0.16
CA PRO A 400 27.21 10.93 -0.90
C PRO A 400 27.97 12.15 -1.46
N PHE A 401 27.38 13.35 -1.39
CA PHE A 401 27.97 14.59 -1.91
C PHE A 401 27.96 15.69 -0.85
N GLN A 402 29.15 16.22 -0.53
CA GLN A 402 29.36 17.34 0.38
C GLN A 402 28.65 17.20 1.75
N PRO A 403 28.74 16.03 2.42
CA PRO A 403 28.04 15.79 3.68
C PRO A 403 28.46 16.78 4.78
N GLU A 404 29.66 17.35 4.74
CA GLU A 404 30.15 18.35 5.70
C GLU A 404 29.31 19.65 5.75
N LYS A 405 28.45 19.87 4.76
CA LYS A 405 27.48 20.98 4.74
C LYS A 405 26.19 20.68 5.51
N GLY A 406 25.99 19.43 5.89
CA GLY A 406 24.79 18.91 6.52
C GLY A 406 23.62 18.71 5.58
N GLU A 407 22.65 17.94 6.04
CA GLU A 407 21.43 17.67 5.32
C GLU A 407 20.18 17.57 6.20
N LYS A 408 19.02 17.73 5.56
CA LYS A 408 17.74 17.27 6.10
C LYS A 408 17.46 15.87 5.58
N ASN A 409 17.28 14.95 6.50
CA ASN A 409 16.97 13.54 6.27
C ASN A 409 15.57 13.22 6.81
N ALA A 410 14.90 12.26 6.20
CA ALA A 410 13.57 11.80 6.60
C ALA A 410 13.53 10.28 6.52
N VAL A 411 13.22 9.63 7.64
CA VAL A 411 13.14 8.17 7.70
C VAL A 411 11.97 7.65 6.86
N THR A 412 10.80 8.27 6.99
CA THR A 412 9.58 7.81 6.31
C THR A 412 8.93 8.84 5.38
N ALA A 413 8.39 8.35 4.26
CA ALA A 413 7.56 9.12 3.34
C ALA A 413 6.32 8.31 2.90
N HIS A 414 5.37 8.10 3.83
CA HIS A 414 4.19 7.27 3.55
C HIS A 414 3.21 7.95 2.56
N GLY A 415 2.60 7.14 1.70
CA GLY A 415 1.91 7.52 0.48
C GLY A 415 0.39 7.33 0.46
N ARG A 416 -0.29 7.22 1.62
CA ARG A 416 -1.77 7.09 1.65
C ARG A 416 -2.44 8.31 1.01
N ASN A 417 -3.16 8.05 -0.08
CA ASN A 417 -3.79 9.04 -0.96
C ASN A 417 -5.31 9.13 -0.77
N ASP A 418 -5.91 8.18 -0.05
CA ASP A 418 -7.33 8.12 0.21
C ASP A 418 -7.58 7.58 1.63
N PRO A 419 -8.49 8.18 2.42
CA PRO A 419 -8.73 7.80 3.81
C PRO A 419 -9.29 6.37 3.95
N ALA A 420 -9.96 5.82 2.94
CA ALA A 420 -10.50 4.46 2.98
C ALA A 420 -9.41 3.37 2.86
N GLN A 421 -8.17 3.74 2.46
CA GLN A 421 -7.06 2.81 2.36
C GLN A 421 -6.59 2.34 3.74
N THR A 422 -6.43 1.02 3.88
CA THR A 422 -5.93 0.35 5.10
C THR A 422 -4.41 0.49 5.30
N THR A 423 -3.74 1.30 4.49
CA THR A 423 -2.27 1.39 4.36
C THR A 423 -1.62 2.31 5.40
N GLY A 424 -0.35 2.09 5.72
CA GLY A 424 0.37 2.80 6.77
C GLY A 424 1.66 2.07 7.15
N PHE A 425 2.59 2.80 7.76
CA PHE A 425 3.78 2.21 8.35
C PHE A 425 3.66 2.15 9.87
N VAL A 426 3.81 0.95 10.45
CA VAL A 426 3.91 0.73 11.90
C VAL A 426 5.32 0.27 12.20
N PHE A 427 6.01 0.95 13.11
CA PHE A 427 7.31 0.55 13.63
C PHE A 427 7.14 0.16 15.11
N HIS A 428 7.46 -1.08 15.44
CA HIS A 428 7.37 -1.63 16.79
C HIS A 428 8.73 -2.15 17.26
N ASN A 429 9.18 -1.69 18.42
CA ASN A 429 10.46 -2.11 19.02
C ASN A 429 11.69 -1.88 18.10
N CYS A 430 11.59 -0.94 17.15
CA CYS A 430 12.67 -0.60 16.24
C CYS A 430 13.65 0.38 16.90
N SER A 431 14.90 0.40 16.44
CA SER A 431 15.87 1.44 16.79
C SER A 431 16.07 2.41 15.62
N ILE A 432 16.26 3.69 15.90
CA ILE A 432 16.67 4.71 14.91
C ILE A 432 17.96 5.38 15.36
N ASN A 433 19.02 5.20 14.58
CA ASN A 433 20.37 5.70 14.86
C ASN A 433 21.04 6.21 13.57
N GLY A 434 22.24 6.78 13.67
CA GLY A 434 23.13 7.04 12.55
C GLY A 434 24.10 5.89 12.31
N THR A 435 24.58 5.76 11.08
CA THR A 435 25.86 5.08 10.79
C THR A 435 27.02 5.76 11.52
N GLU A 436 28.16 5.09 11.72
CA GLU A 436 29.31 5.66 12.43
C GLU A 436 29.80 6.97 11.78
N GLU A 437 29.74 7.04 10.45
CA GLU A 437 30.04 8.22 9.64
C GLU A 437 29.04 9.36 9.90
N TYR A 438 27.74 9.06 9.93
CA TYR A 438 26.71 10.06 10.23
C TYR A 438 26.82 10.57 11.66
N MET A 439 27.13 9.71 12.63
CA MET A 439 27.31 10.14 14.03
C MET A 439 28.55 11.03 14.20
N LYS A 440 29.67 10.74 13.54
CA LYS A 440 30.85 11.63 13.50
C LYS A 440 30.48 13.02 12.95
N LEU A 441 29.73 13.05 11.85
CA LEU A 441 29.26 14.29 11.21
C LEU A 441 28.29 15.07 12.11
N TYR A 442 27.27 14.41 12.65
CA TYR A 442 26.31 14.99 13.59
C TYR A 442 27.01 15.58 14.82
N HIS A 443 27.96 14.87 15.42
CA HIS A 443 28.72 15.40 16.56
C HIS A 443 29.65 16.56 16.19
N SER A 444 30.06 16.70 14.93
CA SER A 444 30.83 17.85 14.45
C SER A 444 29.96 19.12 14.30
N ASN A 445 28.71 18.98 13.82
CA ASN A 445 27.79 20.11 13.64
C ASN A 445 26.30 19.70 13.59
N SER A 446 25.71 19.37 14.74
CA SER A 446 24.31 18.94 14.85
C SER A 446 23.26 19.98 14.46
N LYS A 447 23.67 21.22 14.12
CA LYS A 447 22.77 22.27 13.60
C LYS A 447 22.44 22.10 12.11
N VAL A 448 23.25 21.33 11.37
CA VAL A 448 23.07 21.13 9.92
C VAL A 448 22.71 19.69 9.55
N HIS A 449 23.04 18.71 10.39
CA HIS A 449 22.62 17.32 10.26
C HIS A 449 21.30 17.09 11.02
N ILE A 450 20.17 17.11 10.31
CA ILE A 450 18.83 17.08 10.91
C ILE A 450 18.06 15.86 10.37
N THR A 451 17.68 14.94 11.24
CA THR A 451 16.80 13.81 10.88
C THR A 451 15.38 14.03 11.39
N TYR A 452 14.39 13.74 10.56
CA TYR A 452 12.97 13.66 10.91
C TYR A 452 12.48 12.20 10.80
N LEU A 453 11.52 11.83 11.66
CA LEU A 453 10.80 10.55 11.60
C LEU A 453 10.03 10.37 10.27
N GLY A 454 9.62 11.48 9.64
CA GLY A 454 9.11 11.47 8.28
C GLY A 454 8.51 12.78 7.78
N ARG A 455 7.93 12.72 6.57
CA ARG A 455 7.16 13.79 5.91
C ARG A 455 6.03 13.25 5.02
N PRO A 456 4.88 13.93 4.90
CA PRO A 456 3.70 13.37 4.25
C PRO A 456 3.77 13.43 2.71
N TRP A 457 4.18 12.34 2.05
CA TRP A 457 4.25 12.28 0.58
C TRP A 457 2.88 12.39 -0.10
N LYS A 458 1.79 12.05 0.62
CA LYS A 458 0.39 12.15 0.17
C LYS A 458 -0.53 12.62 1.31
N GLU A 459 -1.74 13.03 0.93
CA GLU A 459 -2.70 13.77 1.77
C GLU A 459 -3.07 13.08 3.09
N TYR A 460 -3.21 11.76 3.11
CA TYR A 460 -3.64 10.99 4.30
C TYR A 460 -2.49 10.14 4.88
N SER A 461 -1.24 10.59 4.69
CA SER A 461 -0.03 9.88 5.11
C SER A 461 -0.12 9.37 6.56
N ARG A 462 0.42 8.17 6.81
CA ARG A 462 0.23 7.44 8.07
C ARG A 462 1.48 6.67 8.46
N THR A 463 2.09 7.08 9.56
CA THR A 463 3.30 6.49 10.14
C THR A 463 3.17 6.53 11.66
N VAL A 464 3.39 5.40 12.33
CA VAL A 464 3.42 5.34 13.79
C VAL A 464 4.64 4.61 14.32
N PHE A 465 5.21 5.11 15.42
CA PHE A 465 6.32 4.49 16.14
C PHE A 465 5.88 4.12 17.56
N ILE A 466 6.04 2.84 17.91
CA ILE A 466 5.54 2.22 19.14
C ILE A 466 6.72 1.53 19.84
N GLY A 467 6.96 1.85 21.12
CA GLY A 467 8.00 1.21 21.94
C GLY A 467 9.42 1.29 21.35
N SER A 468 9.66 2.20 20.40
CA SER A 468 10.88 2.28 19.60
C SER A 468 11.94 3.17 20.25
N SER A 469 13.23 2.90 20.02
CA SER A 469 14.34 3.66 20.59
C SER A 469 14.91 4.68 19.59
N PHE A 470 14.91 5.95 19.95
CA PHE A 470 15.39 7.05 19.11
C PHE A 470 16.66 7.66 19.67
N GLU A 471 17.74 7.62 18.89
CA GLU A 471 18.96 8.35 19.23
C GLU A 471 18.84 9.87 19.08
N VAL A 472 19.83 10.58 19.61
CA VAL A 472 19.88 12.06 19.70
C VAL A 472 19.78 12.80 18.35
N ILE A 473 19.87 12.09 17.22
CA ILE A 473 19.81 12.62 15.86
C ILE A 473 18.41 13.08 15.42
N ILE A 474 17.34 12.64 16.09
CA ILE A 474 15.96 13.03 15.75
C ILE A 474 15.68 14.47 16.18
N SER A 475 15.20 15.29 15.25
CA SER A 475 14.80 16.69 15.52
C SER A 475 13.74 16.75 16.62
N LYS A 476 13.76 17.82 17.43
CA LYS A 476 12.73 18.07 18.44
C LYS A 476 11.34 18.13 17.81
N ASP A 477 11.24 18.76 16.64
CA ASP A 477 10.07 18.80 15.76
C ASP A 477 9.45 17.41 15.52
N GLY A 478 10.29 16.36 15.49
CA GLY A 478 9.99 14.97 15.13
C GLY A 478 9.73 14.78 13.64
N TRP A 479 8.81 15.57 13.10
CA TRP A 479 8.24 15.41 11.77
C TRP A 479 8.44 16.68 10.94
N SER A 480 8.54 16.54 9.61
CA SER A 480 8.68 17.69 8.70
C SER A 480 7.49 17.79 7.74
N PRO A 481 7.05 19.01 7.40
CA PRO A 481 6.03 19.21 6.37
C PRO A 481 6.59 18.82 4.99
N TRP A 482 5.73 18.37 4.09
CA TRP A 482 6.14 18.10 2.71
C TRP A 482 6.32 19.41 1.94
N GLN A 483 5.28 20.26 1.93
CA GLN A 483 5.30 21.60 1.36
C GLN A 483 4.19 22.45 2.02
N GLY A 484 4.54 23.56 2.67
CA GLY A 484 3.56 24.42 3.33
C GLY A 484 2.72 23.69 4.37
N ASP A 485 1.40 23.81 4.26
CA ASP A 485 0.36 23.19 5.07
C ASP A 485 -0.23 21.90 4.47
N PHE A 486 0.30 21.42 3.34
CA PHE A 486 -0.16 20.20 2.68
C PHE A 486 -0.18 18.99 3.64
N ALA A 487 -1.30 18.28 3.64
CA ALA A 487 -1.59 17.09 4.45
C ALA A 487 -1.62 17.29 5.98
N LEU A 488 -1.29 18.47 6.53
CA LEU A 488 -1.06 18.61 7.99
C LEU A 488 -2.32 18.39 8.85
N SER A 489 -3.51 18.60 8.29
CA SER A 489 -4.81 18.33 8.93
C SER A 489 -5.29 16.87 8.79
N THR A 490 -4.80 16.13 7.79
CA THR A 490 -5.34 14.84 7.33
C THR A 490 -4.37 13.65 7.48
N LEU A 491 -3.07 13.90 7.60
CA LEU A 491 -2.07 12.89 7.94
C LEU A 491 -2.26 12.40 9.39
N TYR A 492 -1.90 11.15 9.68
CA TYR A 492 -1.79 10.65 11.05
C TYR A 492 -0.37 10.15 11.34
N TYR A 493 0.44 11.03 11.92
CA TYR A 493 1.80 10.74 12.40
C TYR A 493 1.80 10.73 13.92
N ALA A 494 2.18 9.61 14.54
CA ALA A 494 2.06 9.42 15.98
C ALA A 494 3.18 8.61 16.63
N GLU A 495 3.34 8.82 17.93
CA GLU A 495 4.35 8.19 18.77
C GLU A 495 3.67 7.60 20.03
N PHE A 496 4.17 6.45 20.52
CA PHE A 496 3.67 5.81 21.73
C PHE A 496 4.78 5.08 22.49
N GLU A 497 5.02 5.47 23.74
CA GLU A 497 6.00 4.84 24.66
C GLU A 497 7.41 4.63 24.08
N ASN A 498 7.81 5.48 23.12
CA ASN A 498 9.16 5.51 22.56
C ASN A 498 10.19 6.03 23.59
N ILE A 499 11.44 5.57 23.48
CA ILE A 499 12.51 5.82 24.45
C ILE A 499 13.78 6.38 23.77
N GLY A 500 14.77 6.81 24.56
CA GLY A 500 16.04 7.35 24.06
C GLY A 500 16.04 8.87 23.89
N ALA A 501 17.19 9.42 23.52
CA ALA A 501 17.43 10.87 23.51
C ALA A 501 16.57 11.66 22.49
N GLY A 502 16.15 11.02 21.40
CA GLY A 502 15.28 11.62 20.37
C GLY A 502 13.77 11.54 20.67
N ALA A 503 13.35 10.76 21.68
CA ALA A 503 11.94 10.43 21.93
C ALA A 503 11.16 11.46 22.76
N ASN A 504 11.76 12.58 23.17
CA ASN A 504 11.05 13.63 23.91
C ASN A 504 10.03 14.35 23.01
N THR A 505 8.74 14.04 23.18
CA THR A 505 7.65 14.59 22.39
C THR A 505 7.25 16.03 22.73
N ALA A 506 7.75 16.61 23.84
CA ALA A 506 7.35 17.95 24.29
C ALA A 506 7.78 19.11 23.36
N GLY A 507 8.66 18.83 22.38
CA GLY A 507 9.09 19.78 21.36
C GLY A 507 8.55 19.52 19.96
N ARG A 508 7.61 18.58 19.79
CA ARG A 508 7.08 18.16 18.48
C ARG A 508 6.26 19.28 17.82
N VAL A 509 6.15 19.19 16.49
CA VAL A 509 5.20 19.99 15.71
C VAL A 509 3.76 19.84 16.24
N SER A 510 2.98 20.93 16.25
CA SER A 510 1.62 20.95 16.81
C SER A 510 0.61 20.04 16.11
N TRP A 511 0.94 19.57 14.91
CA TRP A 511 0.17 18.59 14.14
C TRP A 511 0.64 17.14 14.36
N SER A 512 1.65 16.90 15.20
CA SER A 512 1.99 15.55 15.67
C SER A 512 0.83 14.98 16.50
N SER A 513 0.61 13.67 16.42
CA SER A 513 -0.44 12.97 17.16
C SER A 513 0.14 12.05 18.23
N ASN A 514 -0.70 11.56 19.14
CA ASN A 514 -0.38 10.47 20.06
C ASN A 514 -1.38 9.35 19.83
N ILE A 515 -0.98 8.10 20.08
CA ILE A 515 -1.88 6.94 20.02
C ILE A 515 -2.58 6.81 21.39
N PRO A 516 -3.92 6.82 21.48
CA PRO A 516 -4.61 6.49 22.73
C PRO A 516 -4.37 5.02 23.09
N ARG A 517 -4.12 4.71 24.37
CA ARG A 517 -3.72 3.35 24.81
C ARG A 517 -4.79 2.31 24.48
N GLU A 518 -6.06 2.72 24.55
CA GLU A 518 -7.25 1.96 24.18
C GLU A 518 -7.31 1.58 22.68
N HIS A 519 -6.60 2.29 21.81
CA HIS A 519 -6.57 2.05 20.36
C HIS A 519 -5.23 1.51 19.85
N LEU A 520 -4.23 1.37 20.73
CA LEU A 520 -2.92 0.78 20.40
C LEU A 520 -3.05 -0.56 19.67
N ASN A 521 -4.01 -1.39 20.08
CA ASN A 521 -4.25 -2.71 19.51
C ASN A 521 -4.64 -2.70 18.02
N SER A 522 -5.20 -1.61 17.49
CA SER A 522 -5.50 -1.46 16.05
C SER A 522 -4.26 -1.46 15.17
N TYR A 523 -3.06 -1.23 15.74
CA TYR A 523 -1.77 -1.31 15.03
C TYR A 523 -1.05 -2.67 15.18
N SER A 524 -1.57 -3.61 15.96
CA SER A 524 -0.94 -4.93 16.15
C SER A 524 -0.87 -5.74 14.85
N VAL A 525 0.06 -6.69 14.74
CA VAL A 525 0.25 -7.52 13.53
C VAL A 525 -1.05 -8.21 13.07
N HIS A 526 -1.85 -8.71 14.02
CA HIS A 526 -3.18 -9.27 13.73
C HIS A 526 -4.13 -8.22 13.13
N ASN A 527 -4.36 -7.10 13.84
CA ASN A 527 -5.40 -6.16 13.42
C ASN A 527 -4.98 -5.32 12.19
N PHE A 528 -3.71 -4.94 12.09
CA PHE A 528 -3.20 -4.04 11.05
C PHE A 528 -2.93 -4.75 9.71
N ILE A 529 -2.26 -5.91 9.73
CA ILE A 529 -1.88 -6.67 8.52
C ILE A 529 -2.43 -8.10 8.46
N GLN A 530 -3.28 -8.52 9.40
CA GLN A 530 -3.89 -9.87 9.44
C GLN A 530 -2.83 -10.98 9.44
N GLY A 531 -1.69 -10.71 10.10
CA GLY A 531 -0.46 -11.52 10.00
C GLY A 531 -0.59 -12.94 10.52
N ASP A 532 -1.52 -13.21 11.44
CA ASP A 532 -1.88 -14.56 11.90
C ASP A 532 -2.54 -15.43 10.81
N GLY A 533 -3.04 -14.81 9.74
CA GLY A 533 -3.59 -15.50 8.57
C GLY A 533 -2.56 -15.96 7.54
N TRP A 534 -1.33 -15.41 7.54
CA TRP A 534 -0.35 -15.65 6.46
C TRP A 534 1.13 -15.72 6.88
N ILE A 535 1.54 -15.11 7.99
CA ILE A 535 2.91 -15.22 8.50
C ILE A 535 3.04 -16.56 9.25
N PRO A 536 4.00 -17.44 8.89
CA PRO A 536 4.21 -18.68 9.63
C PRO A 536 4.62 -18.42 11.08
N VAL A 537 3.90 -19.02 12.02
CA VAL A 537 4.32 -19.17 13.42
C VAL A 537 5.00 -20.52 13.59
N SER A 538 5.96 -20.64 14.51
CA SER A 538 6.63 -21.93 14.76
C SER A 538 5.66 -22.93 15.40
N ASP A 539 5.65 -24.18 14.93
CA ASP A 539 4.66 -25.21 15.31
C ASP A 539 4.57 -25.50 16.82
N ASN A 540 5.66 -25.23 17.56
CA ASN A 540 5.72 -25.30 19.03
C ASN A 540 4.73 -24.35 19.75
N ALA A 541 4.12 -23.39 19.05
CA ALA A 541 3.17 -22.43 19.63
C ALA A 541 1.68 -22.79 19.45
N PHE A 542 1.31 -23.61 18.44
CA PHE A 542 -0.10 -23.74 18.03
C PHE A 542 -0.61 -25.16 17.73
N PHE A 543 0.17 -26.21 18.02
CA PHE A 543 -0.33 -27.59 17.99
C PHE A 543 -1.20 -27.96 19.20
N ILE A 544 -2.39 -27.34 19.29
CA ILE A 544 -3.60 -27.85 19.97
C ILE A 544 -4.82 -27.07 19.44
N CYS A 545 -5.94 -27.77 19.20
CA CYS A 545 -7.25 -27.21 18.85
C CYS A 545 -7.40 -26.36 17.56
N ARG A 546 -7.23 -26.98 16.38
CA ARG A 546 -7.99 -26.61 15.16
C ARG A 546 -8.94 -27.68 14.61
N ASN A 547 -8.84 -28.94 15.05
CA ASN A 547 -9.59 -30.08 14.47
C ASN A 547 -10.43 -30.90 15.49
N ILE A 548 -10.94 -30.29 16.57
CA ILE A 548 -11.85 -30.96 17.52
C ILE A 548 -13.06 -30.05 17.83
N PRO A 549 -14.30 -30.47 17.49
CA PRO A 549 -15.50 -29.83 17.99
C PRO A 549 -15.66 -30.08 19.51
N ASN A 550 -16.09 -29.06 20.26
CA ASN A 550 -16.40 -29.11 21.71
C ASN A 550 -15.23 -29.03 22.72
N CYS A 551 -14.19 -28.22 22.45
CA CYS A 551 -13.29 -27.77 23.52
C CYS A 551 -13.83 -26.49 24.21
N ILE A 552 -14.44 -26.66 25.38
CA ILE A 552 -14.78 -25.55 26.29
C ILE A 552 -13.51 -25.08 27.01
N SER A 553 -13.25 -23.77 26.99
CA SER A 553 -12.08 -23.18 27.65
C SER A 553 -12.24 -23.14 29.18
N ASN A 554 -11.52 -24.01 29.90
CA ASN A 554 -11.39 -23.98 31.35
C ASN A 554 -9.99 -23.49 31.77
N SER A 555 -9.82 -22.17 31.84
CA SER A 555 -8.61 -21.55 32.39
C SER A 555 -8.63 -21.55 33.92
N LYS A 556 -7.98 -22.55 34.55
CA LYS A 556 -7.67 -22.53 35.99
C LYS A 556 -6.57 -23.52 36.40
N TYR A 557 -5.76 -23.08 37.37
CA TYR A 557 -4.68 -23.81 38.07
C TYR A 557 -3.45 -24.21 37.25
N ALA A 558 -2.46 -23.30 37.22
CA ALA A 558 -1.06 -23.63 37.03
C ALA A 558 -0.31 -23.52 38.37
N THR A 559 -0.03 -24.66 39.01
CA THR A 559 0.83 -24.79 40.21
C THR A 559 1.34 -26.23 40.33
N GLY A 560 2.64 -26.42 40.58
CA GLY A 560 3.17 -27.73 41.04
C GLY A 560 3.91 -28.58 40.00
N SER A 561 5.20 -28.31 39.86
CA SER A 561 6.30 -29.25 39.57
C SER A 561 6.04 -30.78 39.53
N GLY A 562 6.54 -31.45 38.47
CA GLY A 562 7.29 -32.71 38.60
C GLY A 562 6.78 -33.95 37.82
N LEU A 563 7.74 -34.66 37.20
CA LEU A 563 7.65 -35.97 36.52
C LEU A 563 6.75 -36.02 35.25
N LEU A 564 7.20 -36.45 34.06
CA LEU A 564 7.80 -37.73 33.57
C LEU A 564 6.72 -38.68 32.99
N ILE A 565 7.12 -39.54 32.03
CA ILE A 565 6.49 -40.81 31.57
C ILE A 565 5.75 -40.82 30.20
N ILE A 566 6.50 -41.33 29.21
CA ILE A 566 6.14 -42.30 28.13
C ILE A 566 5.61 -41.84 26.75
N PHE A 567 6.30 -42.36 25.72
CA PHE A 567 5.89 -42.49 24.31
C PHE A 567 4.77 -43.52 24.13
N VAL A 568 3.85 -43.30 23.18
CA VAL A 568 3.06 -44.39 22.59
C VAL A 568 3.15 -44.34 21.06
N LEU A 569 3.86 -45.30 20.47
CA LEU A 569 3.60 -45.71 19.09
C LEU A 569 2.26 -46.46 19.06
N MET A 570 1.45 -46.24 18.03
CA MET A 570 0.51 -47.27 17.56
C MET A 570 0.60 -47.43 16.04
N ILE A 571 0.59 -48.70 15.63
CA ILE A 571 0.73 -49.16 14.26
C ILE A 571 -0.67 -49.45 13.70
N TRP A 572 -0.90 -49.12 12.43
CA TRP A 572 -2.10 -49.50 11.69
C TRP A 572 -2.10 -51.00 11.36
N ILE A 573 -3.14 -51.74 11.79
CA ILE A 573 -3.66 -52.95 11.13
C ILE A 573 -5.18 -52.98 11.29
N LEU A 574 -5.89 -53.13 10.16
CA LEU A 574 -7.35 -53.31 9.97
C LEU A 574 -8.24 -52.13 10.38
#